data_AF-A0A662G786-F1
#
_entry.id   AF-A0A662G786-F1
#
_cell.length_a   1.000
_cell.length_b   1.000
_cell.length_c   1.000
_cell.angle_alpha   90.00
_cell.angle_beta   90.00
_cell.angle_gamma   90.00
#
_symmetry.space_group_name_H-M   'P 1'
#
loop_
_entity.id
_entity.type
_entity.pdbx_description
1 polymer ?
#
loop_
_entity_poly.entity_id
_entity_poly.type
_entity_poly.pdbx_seq_one_letter_code
_entity_poly.pdbx_strand_id
1 'polypeptide(L)' 'MNSRTTITISKRTKAALEALKGSATWDEFLLELAAEVQEARRERNRGRLAELLELEFEEVRVRRWAREY' A
#
# COMPACT_ATOMS: atom_id res chain seq x y z
N MET A 1 24.39 -20.79 3.74
CA MET A 1 24.30 -20.30 2.34
C MET A 1 24.33 -18.78 2.36
N ASN A 2 25.17 -18.14 1.55
CA ASN A 2 25.28 -16.68 1.53
C ASN A 2 24.18 -16.14 0.59
N SER A 3 23.00 -15.82 1.13
CA SER A 3 21.78 -15.49 0.37
C SER A 3 21.68 -14.01 -0.01
N ARG A 4 22.79 -13.39 -0.44
CA ARG A 4 22.80 -11.99 -0.87
C ARG A 4 22.60 -11.89 -2.38
N THR A 5 21.77 -10.95 -2.79
CA THR A 5 21.50 -10.64 -4.19
C THR A 5 21.71 -9.15 -4.43
N THR A 6 21.87 -8.76 -5.70
CA THR A 6 22.10 -7.37 -6.10
C THR A 6 20.93 -6.88 -6.93
N ILE A 7 20.44 -5.67 -6.62
CA ILE A 7 19.40 -4.98 -7.41
C ILE A 7 20.07 -3.81 -8.13
N THR A 8 19.97 -3.79 -9.46
CA THR A 8 20.49 -2.67 -10.26
C THR A 8 19.47 -1.55 -10.32
N ILE A 9 19.87 -0.34 -9.94
CA ILE A 9 19.04 0.88 -9.99
C ILE A 9 19.82 2.05 -10.58
N SER A 10 19.11 3.10 -10.99
CA SER A 10 19.76 4.32 -11.47
C SER A 10 20.54 5.01 -10.34
N LYS A 11 21.61 5.74 -10.70
CA LYS A 11 22.38 6.53 -9.73
C LYS A 11 21.51 7.56 -9.01
N ARG A 12 20.56 8.18 -9.72
CA ARG A 12 19.60 9.14 -9.15
C ARG A 12 18.71 8.49 -8.09
N THR A 13 18.20 7.29 -8.37
CA THR A 13 17.38 6.54 -7.42
C THR A 13 18.19 6.18 -6.18
N LYS A 14 19.42 5.68 -6.36
CA LYS A 14 20.30 5.35 -5.24
C LYS A 14 20.56 6.56 -4.34
N ALA A 15 20.88 7.72 -4.91
CA ALA A 15 21.13 8.94 -4.14
C ALA A 15 19.90 9.39 -3.34
N ALA A 16 18.70 9.29 -3.92
CA ALA A 16 17.46 9.60 -3.21
C ALA A 16 17.22 8.65 -2.03
N LEU A 17 17.47 7.35 -2.23
CA LEU A 17 17.34 6.35 -1.16
C LEU A 17 18.42 6.53 -0.07
N GLU A 18 19.65 6.90 -0.43
CA GLU A 18 20.73 7.17 0.54
C GLU A 18 20.40 8.35 1.45
N ALA A 19 19.79 9.40 0.91
CA ALA A 19 19.35 10.56 1.69
C ALA A 19 18.27 10.19 2.72
N LEU A 20 17.43 9.20 2.40
CA LEU A 20 16.36 8.72 3.28
C LEU A 20 16.85 7.66 4.28
N LYS A 21 17.77 6.78 3.87
CA LYS A 21 18.32 5.68 4.68
C LYS A 21 18.93 6.17 6.00
N GLY A 22 19.56 7.35 5.98
CA GLY A 22 20.32 7.84 7.13
C GLY A 22 21.40 6.83 7.56
N SER A 23 21.43 6.51 8.86
CA SER A 23 22.40 5.59 9.46
C SER A 23 22.06 4.10 9.34
N ALA A 24 20.85 3.73 8.88
CA ALA A 24 20.43 2.34 8.78
C ALA A 24 21.24 1.55 7.74
N THR A 25 21.28 0.23 7.83
CA THR A 25 21.81 -0.60 6.74
C THR A 25 20.86 -0.60 5.54
N TRP A 26 21.35 -0.99 4.36
CA TRP A 26 20.48 -1.12 3.18
C TRP A 26 19.37 -2.14 3.39
N ASP A 27 19.68 -3.26 4.06
CA ASP A 27 18.70 -4.33 4.28
C ASP A 27 17.58 -3.86 5.22
N GLU A 28 17.91 -3.22 6.34
CA GLU A 28 16.92 -2.66 7.28
C GLU A 28 16.02 -1.64 6.60
N PHE A 29 16.62 -0.67 5.90
CA PHE A 29 15.86 0.39 5.23
C PHE A 29 14.97 -0.13 4.11
N LEU A 30 15.44 -1.07 3.29
CA LEU A 30 14.63 -1.64 2.22
C LEU A 30 13.49 -2.52 2.74
N LEU A 31 13.69 -3.19 3.88
CA LEU A 31 12.63 -3.95 4.54
C LEU A 31 11.56 -3.04 5.17
N GLU A 32 11.98 -1.95 5.82
CA GLU A 32 11.07 -0.91 6.32
C GLU A 32 10.26 -0.29 5.19
N LEU A 33 10.92 0.12 4.10
CA LEU A 33 10.25 0.66 2.92
C LEU A 33 9.26 -0.33 2.31
N ALA A 34 9.60 -1.63 2.29
CA ALA A 34 8.68 -2.66 1.81
C ALA A 34 7.46 -2.81 2.72
N ALA A 35 7.61 -2.68 4.04
CA ALA A 35 6.49 -2.69 4.98
C ALA A 35 5.58 -1.47 4.78
N GLU A 36 6.14 -0.28 4.65
CA GLU A 36 5.36 0.95 4.38
C GLU A 36 4.57 0.85 3.07
N VAL A 37 5.21 0.36 2.00
CA VAL A 37 4.53 0.16 0.70
C VAL A 37 3.39 -0.85 0.83
N GLN A 38 3.55 -1.91 1.63
CA GLN A 38 2.49 -2.87 1.88
C GLN A 38 1.33 -2.25 2.66
N GLU A 39 1.61 -1.50 3.72
CA GLU A 39 0.56 -0.82 4.50
C GLU A 39 -0.18 0.22 3.66
N ALA A 40 0.54 1.04 2.88
CA ALA A 40 -0.07 2.02 1.98
C ALA A 40 -0.93 1.37 0.87
N ARG A 41 -0.61 0.13 0.46
CA ARG A 41 -1.44 -0.65 -0.47
C ARG A 41 -2.66 -1.24 0.22
N ARG A 42 -2.49 -1.78 1.43
CA ARG A 42 -3.60 -2.30 2.26
C ARG A 42 -4.61 -1.21 2.55
N GLU A 43 -4.15 -0.02 2.91
CA GLU A 43 -5.01 1.12 3.19
C GLU A 43 -5.82 1.55 1.97
N ARG A 44 -5.17 1.67 0.80
CA ARG A 44 -5.87 1.96 -0.46
C ARG A 44 -6.91 0.90 -0.82
N ASN A 45 -6.60 -0.38 -0.56
CA ASN A 45 -7.54 -1.46 -0.79
C ASN A 45 -8.71 -1.45 0.22
N ARG A 46 -8.46 -1.10 1.48
CA ARG A 46 -9.51 -0.89 2.49
C ARG A 46 -10.43 0.27 2.11
N GLY A 47 -9.88 1.40 1.64
CA GLY A 47 -10.68 2.53 1.15
C GLY A 47 -11.59 2.14 -0.02
N ARG A 48 -11.05 1.43 -1.03
CA ARG A 48 -11.85 0.91 -2.15
C ARG A 48 -12.93 -0.08 -1.71
N LEU A 49 -12.63 -0.94 -0.73
CA LEU A 49 -13.61 -1.87 -0.18
C LEU A 49 -14.72 -1.12 0.58
N ALA A 50 -14.37 -0.08 1.34
CA ALA A 50 -15.34 0.76 2.04
C ALA A 50 -16.28 1.46 1.06
N GLU A 51 -15.74 2.06 -0.01
CA GLU A 51 -16.55 2.69 -1.08
C GLU A 51 -17.51 1.69 -1.73
N LEU A 52 -17.04 0.48 -2.06
CA LEU A 52 -17.89 -0.57 -2.65
C LEU A 52 -19.01 -1.01 -1.69
N LEU A 53 -18.70 -1.16 -0.40
CA LEU A 53 -19.70 -1.49 0.61
C LEU A 53 -20.71 -0.36 0.77
N GLU A 54 -20.29 0.90 0.83
CA GLU A 54 -21.18 2.06 0.97
C GLU A 54 -22.17 2.16 -0.19
N LEU A 55 -21.70 1.92 -1.42
CA LEU A 55 -22.52 1.84 -2.63
C LEU A 55 -23.55 0.68 -2.55
N GLU A 56 -23.12 -0.50 -2.08
CA GLU A 56 -24.01 -1.65 -1.93
C GLU A 56 -25.07 -1.41 -0.84
N PHE A 57 -24.70 -0.76 0.27
CA PHE A 57 -25.64 -0.39 1.35
C PHE A 57 -26.66 0.68 0.91
N GLU A 58 -26.29 1.60 0.02
CA GLU A 58 -27.25 2.54 -0.58
C GLU A 58 -28.24 1.84 -1.51
N GLU A 59 -27.79 0.97 -2.42
CA GLU A 59 -28.67 0.23 -3.32
C GLU A 59 -29.69 -0.65 -2.57
N VAL A 60 -29.26 -1.33 -1.51
CA VAL A 60 -30.14 -2.18 -0.69
C VAL A 60 -31.20 -1.35 0.04
N ARG A 61 -30.84 -0.16 0.56
CA ARG A 61 -31.81 0.76 1.19
C ARG A 61 -32.85 1.26 0.20
N VAL A 62 -32.43 1.70 -0.99
CA VAL A 62 -33.34 2.21 -2.03
C VAL A 62 -34.31 1.12 -2.50
N ARG A 63 -33.82 -0.11 -2.73
CA ARG A 63 -34.68 -1.25 -3.11
C ARG A 63 -35.70 -1.64 -2.04
N ARG A 64 -35.34 -1.52 -0.75
CA ARG A 64 -36.26 -1.81 0.36
C ARG A 64 -37.38 -0.77 0.41
N TRP A 65 -37.03 0.51 0.27
CA TRP A 65 -38.00 1.60 0.24
C TRP A 65 -38.97 1.52 -0.94
N ALA A 66 -38.49 1.14 -2.12
CA ALA A 66 -39.32 0.99 -3.32
C ALA A 66 -40.30 -0.20 -3.29
N ARG A 67 -40.16 -1.13 -2.33
CA ARG A 67 -41.11 -2.25 -2.14
C ARG A 67 -42.17 -1.97 -1.09
N GLU A 68 -41.99 -0.93 -0.27
CA GLU A 68 -42.90 -0.57 0.82
C GLU A 68 -43.94 0.51 0.38
N TYR A 69 -43.95 0.89 -0.90
CA TYR A 69 -44.94 1.77 -1.55
C TYR A 69 -45.66 1.07 -2.70
#